data_AF-A0A1M7FPK5-F1
#
_entry.id   AF-A0A1M7FPK5-F1
#
_cell.length_a   1.000
_cell.length_b   1.000
_cell.length_c   1.000
_cell.angle_alpha   90.00
_cell.angle_beta   90.00
_cell.angle_gamma   90.00
#
_symmetry.space_group_name_H-M   'P 1'
#
loop_
_entity.id
_entity.type
_entity.pdbx_description
1 polymer ?
#
loop_
_entity_poly.entity_id
_entity_poly.type
_entity_poly.pdbx_seq_one_letter_code
_entity_poly.pdbx_strand_id
1 'polypeptide(L)'
;MEVVSAILYQLTKNLQEDESSDLFARLDFCVPEFEFPAYNTKENVLMFLHEDMVAEQKAQCLYETILSNVHDTEVSDPIRFLRAREIVHYQRLGEAIQIVQGKIEKE
;
A
#
# COMPACT_ATOMS: atom_id res chain seq x y z
N MET A 1 11.33 2.17 -0.07
CA MET A 1 11.28 2.73 1.30
C MET A 1 11.62 4.23 1.34
N GLU A 2 12.62 4.73 0.60
CA GLU A 2 13.03 6.16 0.67
C GLU A 2 11.92 7.20 0.36
N VAL A 3 11.03 6.90 -0.61
CA VAL A 3 9.95 7.84 -0.99
C VAL A 3 8.90 7.96 0.12
N VAL A 4 8.54 6.84 0.75
CA VAL A 4 7.55 6.81 1.85
C VAL A 4 8.10 7.52 3.08
N SER A 5 9.39 7.31 3.41
CA SER A 5 10.04 8.03 4.51
C SER A 5 10.14 9.53 4.27
N ALA A 6 10.40 9.96 3.02
CA ALA A 6 10.45 11.38 2.68
C ALA A 6 9.07 12.05 2.79
N ILE A 7 8.02 11.35 2.38
CA ILE A 7 6.64 11.82 2.52
C ILE A 7 6.24 11.90 4.00
N LEU A 8 6.53 10.87 4.80
CA LEU A 8 6.28 10.88 6.25
C LEU A 8 7.00 12.03 6.95
N TYR A 9 8.26 12.28 6.60
CA TYR A 9 9.00 13.43 7.11
C TYR A 9 8.33 14.76 6.75
N GLN A 10 7.91 14.94 5.49
CA GLN A 10 7.24 16.16 5.05
C GLN A 10 5.88 16.37 5.73
N LEU A 11 5.17 15.28 6.05
CA LEU A 11 3.91 15.30 6.80
C LEU A 11 4.09 15.68 8.28
N THR A 12 5.25 15.40 8.87
CA THR A 12 5.48 15.53 10.32
C THR A 12 6.40 16.68 10.72
N LYS A 13 7.17 17.25 9.78
CA LYS A 13 8.21 18.27 10.07
C LYS A 13 7.72 19.55 10.76
N ASN A 14 6.43 19.87 10.66
CA ASN A 14 5.84 21.10 11.18
C ASN A 14 4.75 20.85 12.25
N LEU A 15 4.51 19.59 12.65
CA LEU A 15 3.48 19.24 13.63
C LEU A 15 4.03 19.31 15.06
N GLN A 16 3.20 19.73 16.02
CA GLN A 16 3.48 19.52 17.44
C GLN A 16 3.23 18.05 17.83
N GLU A 17 3.86 17.57 18.90
CA GLU A 17 3.83 16.14 19.28
C GLU A 17 2.40 15.59 19.47
N ASP A 18 1.48 16.41 19.97
CA ASP A 18 0.06 16.10 20.15
C ASP A 18 -0.70 15.95 18.83
N GLU A 19 -0.47 16.84 17.86
CA GLU A 19 -1.06 16.75 16.52
C GLU A 19 -0.51 15.56 15.72
N SER A 20 0.75 15.18 15.96
CA SER A 20 1.35 14.01 15.34
C SER A 20 0.62 12.73 15.76
N SER A 21 0.29 12.60 17.05
CA SER A 21 -0.43 11.43 17.57
C SER A 21 -1.85 11.34 17.01
N ASP A 22 -2.56 12.46 16.86
CA ASP A 22 -3.90 12.49 16.24
C ASP A 22 -3.83 12.07 14.77
N LEU A 23 -2.83 12.56 14.02
CA LEU A 23 -2.61 12.17 12.64
C LEU A 23 -2.34 10.66 12.52
N PHE A 24 -1.47 10.09 13.37
CA PHE A 24 -1.21 8.65 13.37
C PHE A 24 -2.46 7.85 13.74
N ALA A 25 -3.26 8.30 14.72
CA ALA A 25 -4.53 7.65 15.08
C ALA A 25 -5.56 7.68 13.93
N ARG A 26 -5.57 8.75 13.12
CA ARG A 26 -6.44 8.88 11.95
C ARG A 26 -5.96 8.09 10.73
N LEU A 27 -4.66 7.87 10.65
CA LEU A 27 -4.02 7.02 9.64
C LEU A 27 -3.94 5.55 10.07
N ASP A 28 -4.40 5.22 11.29
CA ASP A 28 -4.43 3.87 11.85
C ASP A 28 -5.48 3.01 11.14
N PHE A 29 -5.22 2.72 9.86
CA PHE A 29 -5.80 1.56 9.21
C PHE A 29 -5.18 0.37 9.89
N CYS A 30 -6.01 -0.47 10.51
CA CYS A 30 -5.63 -1.77 11.04
C CYS A 30 -4.77 -2.51 9.99
N VAL A 31 -3.45 -2.40 10.14
CA VAL A 31 -2.48 -3.19 9.40
C VAL A 31 -2.38 -4.44 10.26
N PRO A 32 -3.12 -5.53 9.97
CA PRO A 32 -2.76 -6.81 10.56
C PRO A 32 -1.26 -6.99 10.30
N GLU A 33 -0.53 -7.35 11.35
CA GLU A 33 0.92 -7.51 11.34
C GLU A 33 1.36 -8.09 10.00
N PHE A 34 2.00 -7.26 9.17
CA PHE A 34 2.52 -7.69 7.88
C PHE A 34 3.77 -8.51 8.16
N GLU A 35 3.55 -9.77 8.54
CA GLU A 35 4.60 -10.73 8.75
C GLU A 35 5.07 -11.19 7.36
N PHE A 36 6.27 -10.78 6.94
CA PHE A 36 6.87 -11.29 5.71
C PHE A 36 7.01 -12.81 5.84
N PRO A 37 6.26 -13.62 5.07
CA PRO A 37 6.36 -15.06 5.21
C PRO A 37 7.75 -15.49 4.77
N ALA A 38 8.38 -16.36 5.56
CA ALA A 38 9.70 -16.90 5.23
C ALA A 38 9.66 -17.56 3.83
N TYR A 39 10.67 -17.22 3.03
CA TYR A 39 10.92 -17.64 1.65
C TYR A 39 10.29 -18.98 1.19
N ASN A 40 9.51 -18.88 0.11
CA ASN A 40 9.58 -19.70 -1.11
C ASN A 40 9.34 -21.22 -0.98
N THR A 41 8.07 -21.62 -1.06
CA THR A 41 7.72 -22.81 -1.86
C THR A 41 6.77 -22.40 -2.97
N LYS A 42 6.96 -22.98 -4.16
CA LYS A 42 6.05 -22.86 -5.32
C LYS A 42 4.58 -23.21 -5.00
N GLU A 43 4.32 -23.71 -3.81
CA GLU A 43 3.09 -24.38 -3.39
C GLU A 43 1.95 -23.40 -3.10
N ASN A 44 2.22 -22.11 -2.87
CA ASN A 44 1.16 -21.14 -2.55
C ASN A 44 1.29 -19.80 -3.29
N VAL A 45 1.68 -19.82 -4.58
CA VAL A 45 1.79 -18.59 -5.40
C VAL A 45 0.49 -17.77 -5.43
N LEU A 46 -0.67 -18.43 -5.43
CA LEU A 46 -1.98 -17.77 -5.36
C LEU A 46 -2.18 -16.97 -4.06
N MET A 47 -1.78 -17.54 -2.92
CA MET A 47 -1.88 -16.87 -1.62
C MET A 47 -1.08 -15.57 -1.62
N PHE A 48 0.17 -15.62 -2.08
CA PHE A 48 1.03 -14.44 -2.15
C PHE A 48 0.48 -13.35 -3.08
N LEU A 49 -0.05 -13.73 -4.26
CA LEU A 49 -0.66 -12.77 -5.17
C LEU A 49 -1.90 -12.10 -4.53
N HIS A 50 -2.69 -12.84 -3.76
CA HIS A 50 -3.81 -12.27 -3.03
C HIS A 50 -3.37 -11.37 -1.88
N GLU A 51 -2.32 -11.72 -1.14
CA GLU A 51 -1.71 -10.87 -0.10
C GLU A 51 -1.21 -9.55 -0.69
N ASP A 52 -0.50 -9.60 -1.81
CA ASP A 52 -0.03 -8.42 -2.53
C ASP A 52 -1.21 -7.55 -2.98
N MET A 53 -2.28 -8.14 -3.53
CA MET A 53 -3.49 -7.37 -3.90
C MET A 53 -4.13 -6.66 -2.71
N VAL A 54 -4.15 -7.30 -1.53
CA VAL A 54 -4.64 -6.66 -0.30
C VAL A 54 -3.70 -5.53 0.12
N ALA A 55 -2.39 -5.71 0.01
CA ALA A 55 -1.41 -4.66 0.32
C ALA A 55 -1.61 -3.43 -0.59
N GLU A 56 -1.81 -3.62 -1.89
CA GLU A 56 -2.05 -2.52 -2.84
C GLU A 56 -3.34 -1.74 -2.51
N GLN A 57 -4.42 -2.44 -2.13
CA GLN A 57 -5.68 -1.80 -1.73
C GLN A 57 -5.54 -1.03 -0.41
N LYS A 58 -4.78 -1.57 0.56
CA LYS A 58 -4.48 -0.85 1.81
C LYS A 58 -3.69 0.42 1.53
N ALA A 59 -2.69 0.36 0.65
CA ALA A 59 -1.93 1.53 0.23
C ALA A 59 -2.84 2.58 -0.44
N GLN A 60 -3.77 2.15 -1.30
CA GLN A 60 -4.76 3.04 -1.92
C GLN A 60 -5.64 3.75 -0.88
N CYS A 61 -6.23 3.02 0.06
CA CYS A 61 -7.04 3.60 1.15
C CYS A 61 -6.25 4.61 1.98
N LEU A 62 -4.99 4.27 2.33
CA LEU A 62 -4.10 5.16 3.06
C LEU A 62 -3.84 6.45 2.29
N TYR A 63 -3.52 6.36 1.00
CA TYR A 63 -3.28 7.54 0.16
C TYR A 63 -4.53 8.41 -0.01
N GLU A 64 -5.72 7.81 -0.11
CA GLU A 64 -6.99 8.55 -0.12
C GLU A 64 -7.21 9.31 1.18
N THR A 65 -6.94 8.67 2.33
CA THR A 65 -6.99 9.34 3.62
C THR A 65 -5.98 10.48 3.70
N ILE A 66 -4.73 10.30 3.27
CA ILE A 66 -3.74 11.38 3.28
C ILE A 66 -4.18 12.54 2.37
N LEU A 67 -4.63 12.27 1.15
CA LEU A 67 -5.07 13.31 0.20
C LEU A 67 -6.33 14.07 0.67
N SER A 68 -7.17 13.46 1.51
CA SER A 68 -8.33 14.14 2.10
C SER A 68 -7.96 15.06 3.27
N ASN A 69 -6.85 14.78 3.96
CA ASN A 69 -6.41 15.54 5.14
C ASN A 69 -5.27 16.53 4.85
N VAL A 70 -4.53 16.33 3.76
CA VAL A 70 -3.33 17.11 3.44
C VAL A 70 -3.50 17.80 2.10
N HIS A 71 -3.35 19.13 2.09
CA HIS A 71 -3.54 19.97 0.91
C HIS A 71 -2.26 20.64 0.40
N ASP A 72 -1.11 20.37 1.03
CA ASP A 72 0.19 20.81 0.51
C ASP A 72 0.48 20.12 -0.84
N THR A 73 0.85 20.92 -1.84
CA THR A 73 1.11 20.43 -3.21
C THR A 73 2.39 19.59 -3.25
N GLU A 74 3.41 19.94 -2.44
CA GLU A 74 4.67 19.18 -2.38
C GLU A 74 4.50 17.75 -1.86
N VAL A 75 3.43 17.50 -1.09
CA VAL A 75 3.09 16.18 -0.54
C VAL A 75 2.05 15.48 -1.41
N SER A 76 1.03 16.21 -1.85
CA SER A 76 -0.11 15.62 -2.55
C SER A 76 0.22 15.12 -3.95
N ASP A 77 1.12 15.79 -4.68
CA ASP A 77 1.50 15.36 -6.04
C ASP A 77 2.25 14.02 -6.07
N PRO A 78 3.28 13.80 -5.23
CA PRO A 78 3.90 12.48 -5.09
C PRO A 78 2.90 11.38 -4.68
N ILE A 79 1.97 11.68 -3.77
CA ILE A 79 0.97 10.70 -3.31
C ILE A 79 -0.03 10.36 -4.42
N ARG A 80 -0.46 11.33 -5.23
CA ARG A 80 -1.30 11.07 -6.42
C ARG A 80 -0.59 10.14 -7.39
N PHE A 81 0.70 10.34 -7.61
CA PHE A 81 1.51 9.46 -8.45
C PHE A 81 1.60 8.04 -7.88
N LEU A 82 1.85 7.88 -6.57
CA LEU A 82 1.89 6.57 -5.92
C LEU A 82 0.52 5.86 -6.00
N ARG A 83 -0.58 6.57 -5.69
CA ARG A 83 -1.93 6.01 -5.79
C ARG A 83 -2.25 5.52 -7.21
N ALA A 84 -1.86 6.26 -8.24
CA ALA A 84 -2.05 5.83 -9.63
C ALA A 84 -1.28 4.54 -9.96
N ARG A 85 -0.11 4.33 -9.34
CA ARG A 85 0.67 3.10 -9.51
C ARG A 85 0.04 1.90 -8.83
N GLU A 86 -0.49 2.05 -7.62
CA GLU A 86 -1.11 0.91 -6.91
C GLU A 86 -2.35 0.40 -7.65
N ILE A 87 -3.11 1.28 -8.33
CA ILE A 87 -4.21 0.86 -9.22
C ILE A 87 -3.68 -0.04 -10.35
N VAL A 88 -2.57 0.34 -10.97
CA VAL A 88 -1.94 -0.45 -12.04
C VAL A 88 -1.35 -1.75 -11.48
N HIS A 89 -0.75 -1.73 -10.29
CA HIS A 89 -0.24 -2.93 -9.64
C HIS A 89 -1.37 -3.91 -9.32
N TYR A 90 -2.48 -3.43 -8.75
CA TYR A 90 -3.65 -4.24 -8.46
C TYR A 90 -4.22 -4.92 -9.71
N GLN A 91 -4.31 -4.18 -10.82
CA GLN A 91 -4.75 -4.74 -12.11
C GLN A 91 -3.79 -5.83 -12.61
N ARG A 92 -2.48 -5.58 -12.58
CA ARG A 92 -1.46 -6.53 -13.02
C ARG A 92 -1.41 -7.79 -12.15
N LEU A 93 -1.60 -7.66 -10.84
CA LEU A 93 -1.71 -8.79 -9.93
C LEU A 93 -2.96 -9.63 -10.23
N GLY A 94 -4.09 -8.99 -10.54
CA GLY A 94 -5.29 -9.68 -11.01
C GLY A 94 -5.05 -10.49 -12.29
N GLU A 95 -4.34 -9.92 -13.28
CA GLU A 95 -3.92 -10.65 -14.49
C GLU A 95 -2.99 -11.82 -14.15
N ALA A 96 -2.04 -11.63 -13.23
CA ALA A 96 -1.14 -12.69 -12.79
C ALA A 96 -1.90 -13.86 -12.14
N ILE A 97 -2.93 -13.59 -11.33
CA ILE A 97 -3.80 -14.61 -10.74
C ILE A 97 -4.48 -15.43 -11.83
N GLN A 98 -5.05 -14.79 -12.86
CA GLN A 98 -5.69 -15.50 -13.98
C GLN A 98 -4.71 -16.45 -14.70
N ILE A 99 -3.48 -15.99 -14.94
CA ILE A 99 -2.44 -16.81 -15.57
C ILE A 99 -2.07 -18.00 -14.69
N VAL A 100 -1.94 -17.81 -13.37
CA VAL A 100 -1.57 -18.87 -12.43
C VAL A 100 -2.70 -19.89 -12.29
N GLN A 101 -3.95 -19.45 -12.14
CA GLN A 101 -5.13 -20.33 -12.10
C GLN A 101 -5.23 -21.19 -13.36
N GLY A 102 -5.08 -20.59 -14.54
CA GLY A 102 -5.11 -21.32 -15.80
C GLY A 102 -3.94 -22.29 -16.01
N LYS A 103 -2.86 -22.22 -15.21
CA LYS A 103 -1.80 -23.24 -15.19
C LYS A 103 -2.16 -24.39 -14.25
N ILE A 104 -2.72 -24.08 -13.07
CA ILE A 104 -3.15 -25.08 -12.08
C ILE A 104 -4.29 -25.95 -12.64
N GLU A 105 -5.24 -25.37 -13.36
CA GLU A 105 -6.35 -26.13 -13.98
C GLU A 105 -5.92 -27.08 -15.10
N LYS A 106 -4.71 -26.91 -15.65
CA LYS A 106 -4.19 -27.71 -16.77
C LYS A 106 -3.27 -28.85 -16.32
N GLU A 107 -2.94 -28.92 -15.02
CA GLU A 107 -2.24 -30.05 -14.39
C GLU A 107 -3.24 -31.12 -13.91
#